data_AF-A0A2N3HJP6-F1
#
_entry.id   AF-A0A2N3HJP6-F1
#
_cell.length_a   1.000
_cell.length_b   1.000
_cell.length_c   1.000
_cell.angle_alpha   90.00
_cell.angle_beta   90.00
_cell.angle_gamma   90.00
#
_symmetry.space_group_name_H-M   'P 1'
#
loop_
_entity.id
_entity.type
_entity.pdbx_description
1 polymer ?
#
loop_
_entity_poly.entity_id
_entity_poly.type
_entity_poly.pdbx_seq_one_letter_code
_entity_poly.pdbx_strand_id
1 'polypeptide(L)'
;MIRWKNYYLVIIMMFLGLLISIYLGSKDLKFQSQLIEIKKESIINIHVEEAYNERGIYILNNKYFIQGAAYVLGSDDGLAEDKAIWRPNSEKYYPKISDIKPPFTISKNRNSDTIFVEKYGSKISLLLSN
;
A
#
# COMPACT_ATOMS: atom_id res chain seq x y z
N MET A 1 -19.81 47.96 11.01
CA MET A 1 -20.54 47.57 9.77
C MET A 1 -19.74 46.54 8.96
N ILE A 2 -19.34 45.43 9.61
CA ILE A 2 -18.58 44.32 9.02
C ILE A 2 -19.51 43.11 9.08
N ARG A 3 -20.54 43.05 8.21
CA ARG A 3 -21.58 42.02 8.39
C ARG A 3 -22.19 41.44 7.13
N TRP A 4 -21.77 41.81 5.92
CA TRP A 4 -22.36 41.22 4.70
C TRP A 4 -21.31 40.77 3.68
N LYS A 5 -20.28 41.60 3.43
CA LYS A 5 -19.16 41.24 2.53
C LYS A 5 -18.36 40.01 2.98
N ASN A 6 -18.26 39.77 4.29
CA ASN A 6 -17.53 38.61 4.83
C ASN A 6 -18.28 37.29 4.60
N TYR A 7 -19.62 37.29 4.56
CA TYR A 7 -20.40 36.07 4.31
C TYR A 7 -20.23 35.57 2.86
N TYR A 8 -20.20 36.48 1.88
CA TYR A 8 -19.93 36.11 0.49
C TYR A 8 -18.54 35.50 0.33
N LEU A 9 -17.52 36.07 1.00
CA LEU A 9 -16.16 35.53 0.96
C LEU A 9 -16.10 34.13 1.58
N VAL A 10 -16.78 33.90 2.70
CA VAL A 10 -16.90 32.57 3.32
C VAL A 10 -17.59 31.57 2.38
N ILE A 11 -18.70 31.95 1.75
CA ILE A 11 -19.42 31.09 0.79
C ILE A 11 -18.51 30.72 -0.40
N ILE A 12 -17.78 31.70 -0.96
CA ILE A 12 -16.82 31.46 -2.06
C ILE A 12 -15.72 30.49 -1.62
N MET A 13 -15.15 30.68 -0.42
CA MET A 13 -14.12 29.78 0.12
C MET A 13 -14.65 28.36 0.34
N MET A 14 -15.88 28.20 0.83
CA MET A 14 -16.52 26.89 0.98
C MET A 14 -16.72 26.20 -0.38
N PHE A 15 -17.18 26.95 -1.38
CA PHE A 15 -17.38 26.40 -2.73
C PHE A 15 -16.04 26.00 -3.36
N LEU A 16 -15.01 26.82 -3.20
CA LEU A 16 -13.66 26.51 -3.67
C LEU A 16 -13.10 25.27 -2.96
N GLY A 17 -13.24 25.17 -1.64
CA GLY A 17 -12.82 24.01 -0.87
C GLY A 17 -13.55 22.73 -1.29
N LEU A 18 -14.84 22.81 -1.58
CA LEU A 18 -15.63 21.70 -2.10
C LEU A 18 -15.12 21.26 -3.48
N LEU A 19 -14.92 22.21 -4.40
CA LEU A 19 -14.39 21.92 -5.75
C LEU A 19 -13.01 21.26 -5.69
N ILE A 20 -12.11 21.77 -4.83
CA ILE A 20 -10.78 21.17 -4.61
C ILE A 20 -10.91 19.75 -4.06
N SER A 21 -11.79 19.53 -3.08
CA SER A 21 -11.99 18.20 -2.47
C SER A 21 -12.51 17.18 -3.50
N ILE A 22 -13.49 17.58 -4.33
CA ILE A 22 -14.03 16.74 -5.41
C ILE A 22 -12.93 16.42 -6.42
N TYR A 23 -12.10 17.40 -6.81
CA TYR A 23 -11.01 17.21 -7.76
C TYR A 23 -9.96 16.22 -7.23
N LEU A 24 -9.52 16.41 -5.98
CA LEU A 24 -8.53 15.52 -5.34
C LEU A 24 -9.08 14.10 -5.19
N GLY A 25 -10.33 13.96 -4.72
CA GLY A 25 -10.99 12.65 -4.61
C GLY A 25 -11.14 11.94 -5.97
N SER A 26 -11.46 12.69 -7.03
CA SER A 26 -11.56 12.13 -8.38
C SER A 26 -10.22 11.63 -8.92
N LYS A 27 -9.12 12.34 -8.61
CA LYS A 27 -7.77 11.91 -8.99
C LYS A 27 -7.35 10.63 -8.26
N ASP A 28 -7.60 10.56 -6.96
CA ASP A 28 -7.32 9.39 -6.13
C ASP A 28 -8.06 8.15 -6.66
N LEU A 29 -9.37 8.28 -6.91
CA LEU A 29 -10.18 7.21 -7.48
C LEU A 29 -9.67 6.74 -8.85
N LYS A 30 -9.26 7.68 -9.72
CA LYS A 30 -8.70 7.35 -11.03
C LYS A 30 -7.39 6.56 -10.87
N PHE A 31 -6.52 6.99 -9.97
CA PHE A 31 -5.26 6.27 -9.71
C PHE A 31 -5.53 4.84 -9.21
N GLN A 32 -6.36 4.68 -8.19
CA GLN A 32 -6.71 3.37 -7.65
C GLN A 32 -7.37 2.46 -8.70
N SER A 33 -8.20 3.01 -9.59
CA SER A 33 -8.84 2.24 -10.67
C SER A 33 -7.86 1.68 -11.72
N GLN A 34 -6.65 2.25 -11.81
CA GLN A 34 -5.61 1.82 -12.74
C GLN A 34 -4.64 0.81 -12.13
N LEU A 35 -4.70 0.58 -10.82
CA LEU A 35 -3.85 -0.39 -10.15
C LEU A 35 -4.26 -1.82 -10.50
N ILE A 36 -3.25 -2.65 -10.76
CA ILE A 36 -3.41 -4.06 -11.10
C ILE A 36 -3.22 -4.90 -9.85
N GLU A 37 -4.28 -5.54 -9.38
CA GLU A 37 -4.22 -6.47 -8.26
C GLU A 37 -3.44 -7.73 -8.63
N ILE A 38 -2.51 -8.14 -7.77
CA ILE A 38 -1.81 -9.41 -7.90
C ILE A 38 -2.66 -10.51 -7.24
N LYS A 39 -3.44 -11.20 -8.06
CA LYS A 39 -4.35 -12.28 -7.65
C LYS A 39 -3.68 -13.64 -7.75
N LYS A 40 -4.37 -14.68 -7.27
CA LYS A 40 -3.95 -16.10 -7.38
C LYS A 40 -3.56 -16.52 -8.81
N GLU A 41 -4.33 -16.08 -9.79
CA GLU A 41 -4.13 -16.40 -11.22
C GLU A 41 -2.95 -15.65 -11.86
N SER A 42 -2.46 -14.59 -11.21
CA SER A 42 -1.42 -13.71 -11.76
C SER A 42 -0.08 -14.42 -11.86
N ILE A 43 0.61 -14.24 -12.98
CA ILE A 43 2.04 -14.55 -13.13
C ILE A 43 2.78 -13.24 -13.17
N ILE A 44 3.69 -13.03 -12.22
CA ILE A 44 4.50 -11.82 -12.18
C ILE A 44 5.95 -12.16 -11.83
N ASN A 45 6.85 -11.40 -12.39
CA ASN A 45 8.23 -11.28 -11.96
C ASN A 45 8.61 -9.81 -12.16
N ILE A 46 8.57 -9.02 -11.09
CA ILE A 46 8.74 -7.58 -11.14
C ILE A 46 9.85 -7.16 -10.18
N HIS A 47 10.71 -6.27 -10.64
CA HIS A 47 11.62 -5.55 -9.77
C HIS A 47 10.90 -4.34 -9.19
N VAL A 48 10.83 -4.24 -7.87
CA VAL A 48 10.14 -3.19 -7.14
C VAL A 48 11.16 -2.17 -6.66
N GLU A 49 11.06 -0.96 -7.20
CA GLU A 49 11.91 0.18 -6.84
C GLU A 49 11.23 1.06 -5.79
N GLU A 50 9.91 1.20 -5.90
CA GLU A 50 9.08 2.00 -5.00
C GLU A 50 7.91 1.17 -4.47
N ALA A 51 7.70 1.22 -3.16
CA ALA A 51 6.58 0.57 -2.51
C ALA A 51 6.11 1.36 -1.30
N TYR A 52 4.79 1.45 -1.13
CA TYR A 52 4.17 2.14 0.00
C TYR A 52 2.80 1.57 0.31
N ASN A 53 2.37 1.77 1.56
CA ASN A 53 1.05 1.36 2.02
C ASN A 53 0.08 2.53 1.88
N GLU A 54 -1.04 2.28 1.22
CA GLU A 54 -2.16 3.20 1.13
C GLU A 54 -3.43 2.49 1.57
N ARG A 55 -4.03 2.93 2.69
CA ARG A 55 -5.32 2.41 3.21
C ARG A 55 -5.41 0.86 3.28
N GLY A 56 -4.32 0.17 3.59
CA GLY A 56 -4.30 -1.29 3.76
C GLY A 56 -3.95 -2.08 2.50
N ILE A 57 -3.76 -1.42 1.36
CA ILE A 57 -3.13 -2.01 0.18
C ILE A 57 -1.67 -1.58 0.10
N TYR A 58 -0.81 -2.49 -0.33
CA TYR A 58 0.61 -2.24 -0.56
C TYR A 58 0.83 -2.08 -2.06
N ILE A 59 1.13 -0.86 -2.47
CA ILE A 59 1.30 -0.46 -3.87
C ILE A 59 2.76 -0.64 -4.26
N LEU A 60 2.98 -1.20 -5.44
CA LEU A 60 4.30 -1.53 -5.99
C LEU A 60 4.47 -0.81 -7.33
N ASN A 61 5.53 -0.01 -7.45
CA ASN A 61 5.87 0.80 -8.63
C ASN A 61 4.68 1.59 -9.21
N ASN A 62 3.79 2.10 -8.35
CA ASN A 62 2.59 2.85 -8.75
C ASN A 62 1.68 2.13 -9.76
N LYS A 63 1.78 0.80 -9.87
CA LYS A 63 1.12 0.02 -10.93
C LYS A 63 0.45 -1.24 -10.41
N TYR A 64 1.10 -1.95 -9.50
CA TYR A 64 0.56 -3.19 -8.93
C TYR A 64 0.17 -2.95 -7.48
N PHE A 65 -0.74 -3.77 -6.97
CA PHE A 65 -0.97 -3.82 -5.53
C PHE A 65 -1.22 -5.24 -5.03
N ILE A 66 -0.93 -5.44 -3.76
CA ILE A 66 -1.31 -6.59 -2.94
C ILE A 66 -1.92 -6.11 -1.65
N GLN A 67 -2.73 -6.93 -0.99
CA GLN A 67 -3.18 -6.59 0.35
C GLN A 67 -1.97 -6.47 1.29
N GLY A 68 -1.88 -5.37 2.04
CA GLY A 68 -0.76 -5.12 2.96
C GLY A 68 -0.70 -6.11 4.13
N ALA A 69 -1.78 -6.87 4.35
CA ALA A 69 -1.84 -7.95 5.34
C ALA A 69 -1.15 -9.25 4.90
N ALA A 70 -0.60 -9.32 3.68
CA ALA A 70 0.16 -10.48 3.23
C ALA A 70 1.37 -10.73 4.16
N TYR A 71 1.32 -11.85 4.89
CA TYR A 71 2.27 -12.17 5.95
C TYR A 71 3.34 -13.15 5.49
N VAL A 72 4.53 -13.04 6.08
CA VAL A 72 5.64 -13.94 5.80
C VAL A 72 5.34 -15.34 6.33
N LEU A 73 5.54 -16.34 5.48
CA LEU A 73 5.50 -17.75 5.81
C LEU A 73 6.89 -18.18 6.27
N GLY A 74 7.05 -18.43 7.58
CA GLY A 74 8.30 -18.88 8.18
C GLY A 74 9.20 -17.73 8.63
N SER A 75 10.48 -17.81 8.29
CA SER A 75 11.48 -16.77 8.57
C SER A 75 11.35 -15.63 7.57
N ASP A 76 11.52 -14.39 8.03
CA ASP A 76 11.68 -13.21 7.18
C ASP A 76 13.14 -12.93 6.82
N ASP A 77 14.08 -13.75 7.31
CA ASP A 77 15.53 -13.64 7.11
C ASP A 77 16.07 -12.24 7.47
N GLY A 78 15.41 -11.56 8.42
CA GLY A 78 15.75 -10.21 8.84
C GLY A 78 15.48 -9.12 7.78
N LEU A 79 14.69 -9.44 6.74
CA LEU A 79 14.32 -8.49 5.70
C LEU A 79 13.21 -7.52 6.13
N ALA A 80 12.40 -7.87 7.13
CA ALA A 80 11.29 -7.06 7.59
C ALA A 80 11.67 -6.24 8.83
N GLU A 81 11.20 -5.00 8.88
CA GLU A 81 11.42 -4.10 10.01
C GLU A 81 10.12 -3.82 10.75
N ASP A 82 10.07 -4.17 12.04
CA ASP A 82 8.95 -3.80 12.89
C ASP A 82 8.98 -2.31 13.26
N LYS A 83 8.04 -1.55 12.72
CA LYS A 83 7.91 -0.11 12.99
C LYS A 83 6.83 0.21 14.03
N ALA A 84 6.16 -0.79 14.60
CA ALA A 84 5.03 -0.57 15.49
C ALA A 84 5.47 -0.19 16.91
N ILE A 85 5.47 1.12 17.21
CA ILE A 85 5.77 1.64 18.56
C ILE A 85 4.68 1.26 19.58
N TRP A 86 3.46 1.04 19.10
CA TRP A 86 2.28 0.82 19.95
C TRP A 86 2.01 -0.65 20.28
N ARG A 87 2.77 -1.60 19.73
CA ARG A 87 2.50 -3.02 19.95
C ARG A 87 2.77 -3.38 21.42
N PRO A 88 1.82 -4.03 22.13
CA PRO A 88 2.08 -4.54 23.47
C PRO A 88 3.26 -5.52 23.47
N ASN A 89 4.11 -5.48 24.49
CA ASN A 89 5.26 -6.39 24.62
C ASN A 89 4.87 -7.88 24.65
N SER A 90 3.62 -8.19 24.98
CA SER A 90 3.07 -9.55 25.01
C SER A 90 2.64 -10.07 23.63
N GLU A 91 2.51 -9.20 22.63
CA GLU A 91 2.09 -9.60 21.29
C GLU A 91 3.27 -9.93 20.39
N LYS A 92 3.19 -11.07 19.72
CA LYS A 92 4.21 -11.52 18.77
C LYS A 92 4.15 -10.67 17.50
N TYR A 93 5.31 -10.24 17.02
CA TYR A 93 5.46 -9.64 15.70
C TYR A 93 5.27 -10.69 14.61
N TYR A 94 4.43 -10.37 13.63
CA TYR A 94 4.27 -11.14 12.40
C TYR A 94 4.64 -10.26 11.21
N PRO A 95 5.82 -10.49 10.60
CA PRO A 95 6.28 -9.72 9.45
C PRO A 95 5.29 -9.75 8.29
N LYS A 96 5.04 -8.58 7.69
CA LYS A 96 4.18 -8.42 6.52
C LYS A 96 4.97 -7.83 5.36
N ILE A 97 4.40 -7.90 4.16
CA ILE A 97 5.00 -7.28 2.98
C ILE A 97 5.29 -5.78 3.18
N SER A 98 4.41 -5.07 3.89
CA SER A 98 4.57 -3.64 4.14
C SER A 98 5.77 -3.28 5.02
N ASP A 99 6.31 -4.28 5.71
CA ASP A 99 7.46 -4.12 6.61
C ASP A 99 8.79 -4.31 5.85
N ILE A 100 8.72 -4.79 4.61
CA ILE A 100 9.87 -4.98 3.73
C ILE A 100 10.05 -3.72 2.88
N LYS A 101 11.14 -3.00 3.13
CA LYS A 101 11.48 -1.81 2.33
C LYS A 101 11.98 -2.20 0.94
N PRO A 102 11.60 -1.48 -0.13
CA PRO A 102 12.26 -1.60 -1.43
C PRO A 102 13.74 -1.19 -1.36
N PRO A 103 14.58 -1.54 -2.37
CA PRO A 103 14.22 -2.33 -3.54
C PRO A 103 14.21 -3.84 -3.26
N PHE A 104 13.37 -4.59 -3.97
CA PHE A 104 13.31 -6.06 -3.94
C PHE A 104 12.64 -6.59 -5.21
N THR A 105 12.77 -7.89 -5.47
CA THR A 105 12.07 -8.55 -6.57
C THR A 105 10.89 -9.35 -6.04
N ILE A 106 9.70 -9.18 -6.62
CA ILE A 106 8.54 -10.02 -6.36
C ILE A 106 8.33 -10.98 -7.52
N SER A 107 8.14 -12.25 -7.19
CA SER A 107 7.74 -13.27 -8.15
C SER A 107 6.54 -14.08 -7.66
N LYS A 108 5.69 -14.48 -8.61
CA LYS A 108 4.51 -15.30 -8.37
C LYS A 108 4.28 -16.27 -9.51
N ASN A 109 4.04 -17.52 -9.17
CA ASN A 109 3.61 -18.55 -10.10
C ASN A 109 2.09 -18.57 -10.20
N ARG A 110 1.59 -18.98 -11.39
CA ARG A 110 0.16 -19.15 -11.64
C ARG A 110 -0.46 -20.10 -10.61
N ASN A 111 -1.67 -19.80 -10.17
CA ASN A 111 -2.52 -20.64 -9.31
C ASN A 111 -1.94 -20.92 -7.92
N SER A 112 -0.97 -20.11 -7.49
CA SER A 112 -0.43 -20.17 -6.13
C SER A 112 -1.08 -19.10 -5.27
N ASP A 113 -1.27 -19.35 -3.98
CA ASP A 113 -1.63 -18.31 -3.00
C ASP A 113 -0.37 -17.65 -2.40
N THR A 114 0.81 -18.10 -2.80
CA THR A 114 2.10 -17.60 -2.31
C THR A 114 2.71 -16.60 -3.29
N ILE A 115 3.36 -15.59 -2.76
CA ILE A 115 4.29 -14.71 -3.48
C ILE A 115 5.68 -14.87 -2.88
N PHE A 116 6.71 -14.69 -3.69
CA PHE A 116 8.09 -14.71 -3.23
C PHE A 116 8.68 -13.31 -3.34
N VAL A 117 9.35 -12.88 -2.28
CA VAL A 117 10.15 -11.66 -2.27
C VAL A 117 11.61 -12.05 -2.17
N GLU A 118 12.42 -11.52 -3.07
CA GLU A 118 13.86 -11.72 -3.08
C GLU A 118 14.58 -10.38 -2.86
N LYS A 119 15.46 -10.34 -1.87
CA LYS A 119 16.24 -9.15 -1.51
C LYS A 119 17.58 -9.56 -0.92
N TYR A 120 18.67 -8.93 -1.38
CA TYR A 120 20.04 -9.20 -0.90
C TYR A 120 20.42 -10.69 -0.90
N GLY A 121 19.94 -11.47 -1.87
CA GLY A 121 20.19 -12.92 -1.97
C GLY A 121 19.36 -13.79 -1.02
N SER A 122 18.52 -13.19 -0.17
CA SER A 122 17.53 -13.90 0.66
C SER A 122 16.19 -13.94 -0.06
N LYS A 123 15.45 -15.05 0.09
CA LYS A 123 14.16 -15.26 -0.57
C LYS A 123 13.14 -15.75 0.44
N ILE A 124 12.12 -14.94 0.66
CA ILE A 124 11.04 -15.22 1.61
C ILE A 124 9.72 -15.44 0.86
N SER A 125 8.87 -16.29 1.43
CA SER A 125 7.53 -16.55 0.93
C SER A 125 6.51 -15.77 1.75
N LEU A 126 5.52 -15.17 1.09
CA LEU A 126 4.36 -14.58 1.75
C LEU A 126 3.07 -15.20 1.25
N LEU A 127 2.08 -15.34 2.14
CA LEU A 127 0.73 -15.75 1.76
C LEU A 127 -0.10 -14.52 1.36
N LEU A 128 -0.77 -14.60 0.22
CA LEU A 128 -1.78 -13.62 -0.15
C LEU A 128 -2.94 -13.69 0.85
N SER A 129 -3.30 -12.53 1.42
CA SER A 129 -4.55 -12.39 2.15
C SER A 129 -5.69 -12.35 1.14
N ASN A 130 -6.67 -13.23 1.29
CA ASN A 130 -7.94 -13.19 0.54
C ASN A 130 -8.76 -11.97 0.97
#